data_AF-A0A2N6A1Q8-F1
#
_entry.id   AF-A0A2N6A1Q8-F1
#
_cell.length_a   1.000
_cell.length_b   1.000
_cell.length_c   1.000
_cell.angle_alpha   90.00
_cell.angle_beta   90.00
_cell.angle_gamma   90.00
#
_symmetry.space_group_name_H-M   'P 1'
#
loop_
_entity.id
_entity.type
_entity.pdbx_description
1 polymer ?
#
loop_
_entity_poly.entity_id
_entity_poly.type
_entity_poly.pdbx_seq_one_letter_code
_entity_poly.pdbx_strand_id
1 'polypeptide(L)'
;MQPQSNKDKNKSNEWLRVGLIMFTETTGWIAFPVIGALFLGKWLDTKYDTGQLFFFSLTAGAFIISSIGIGVTGLKYMKRIESADRESKNNKEHERRSDKS
;
A
#
# COMPACT_ATOMS: atom_id res chain seq x y z
N MET A 1 21.34 -25.91 26.01
CA MET A 1 20.82 -25.21 24.82
C MET A 1 19.36 -25.60 24.62
N GLN A 2 18.41 -24.69 24.84
CA GLN A 2 17.00 -24.95 24.50
C GLN A 2 16.81 -24.74 22.98
N PRO A 3 16.03 -25.59 22.27
CA PRO A 3 15.82 -25.43 20.84
C PRO A 3 14.89 -24.23 20.59
N GLN A 4 15.39 -23.26 19.83
CA GLN A 4 14.64 -22.09 19.38
C GLN A 4 13.42 -22.54 18.56
N SER A 5 12.24 -22.12 19.01
CA SER A 5 10.94 -22.53 18.50
C SER A 5 10.75 -22.12 17.03
N ASN A 6 10.28 -23.06 16.21
CA ASN A 6 10.02 -22.85 14.78
C ASN A 6 8.83 -21.89 14.50
N LYS A 7 8.14 -21.39 15.55
CA LYS A 7 7.01 -20.45 15.42
C LYS A 7 7.46 -19.00 15.14
N ASP A 8 8.63 -18.60 15.64
CA ASP A 8 9.07 -17.20 15.58
C ASP A 8 9.49 -16.78 14.16
N LYS A 9 10.06 -17.73 13.40
CA LYS A 9 10.44 -17.52 11.99
C LYS A 9 9.24 -17.29 11.09
N ASN A 10 8.11 -17.95 11.35
CA ASN A 10 6.94 -17.84 10.47
C ASN A 10 6.26 -16.46 10.59
N LYS A 11 6.12 -15.94 11.82
CA LYS A 11 5.59 -14.58 12.03
C LYS A 11 6.51 -13.49 11.48
N SER A 12 7.84 -13.60 11.65
CA SER A 12 8.76 -12.59 11.12
C SER A 12 8.64 -12.45 9.60
N ASN A 13 8.42 -13.57 8.90
CA ASN A 13 8.28 -13.61 7.45
C ASN A 13 7.00 -12.92 6.99
N GLU A 14 5.91 -13.07 7.75
CA GLU A 14 4.61 -12.48 7.43
C GLU A 14 4.62 -10.95 7.61
N TRP A 15 5.20 -10.43 8.70
CA TRP A 15 5.34 -8.99 8.93
C TRP A 15 6.23 -8.32 7.88
N LEU A 16 7.34 -8.98 7.51
CA LEU A 16 8.20 -8.52 6.42
C LEU A 16 7.46 -8.51 5.09
N ARG A 17 6.65 -9.54 4.80
CA ARG A 17 5.85 -9.60 3.57
C ARG A 17 4.80 -8.49 3.51
N VAL A 18 4.08 -8.24 4.61
CA VAL A 18 3.10 -7.14 4.68
C VAL A 18 3.80 -5.79 4.50
N GLY A 19 4.94 -5.58 5.16
CA GLY A 19 5.75 -4.37 5.00
C GLY A 19 6.24 -4.17 3.57
N LEU A 20 6.70 -5.23 2.91
CA LEU A 20 7.17 -5.18 1.53
C LEU A 20 6.03 -4.85 0.56
N ILE A 21 4.85 -5.45 0.74
CA ILE A 21 3.66 -5.16 -0.08
C ILE A 21 3.25 -3.69 0.09
N MET A 22 3.14 -3.19 1.31
CA MET A 22 2.83 -1.79 1.63
C MET A 22 3.82 -0.82 0.96
N PHE A 23 5.12 -1.14 1.06
CA PHE A 23 6.17 -0.35 0.43
C PHE A 23 6.00 -0.33 -1.08
N THR A 24 5.88 -1.49 -1.72
CA THR A 24 5.75 -1.57 -3.19
C THR A 24 4.52 -0.85 -3.73
N GLU A 25 3.37 -0.95 -3.07
CA GLU A 25 2.16 -0.23 -3.51
C GLU A 25 2.30 1.30 -3.30
N THR A 26 2.89 1.72 -2.18
CA THR A 26 3.13 3.15 -1.92
C THR A 26 4.12 3.73 -2.92
N THR A 27 5.25 3.05 -3.17
CA THR A 27 6.23 3.45 -4.18
C THR A 27 5.62 3.45 -5.58
N GLY A 28 4.75 2.48 -5.89
CA GLY A 28 4.00 2.42 -7.14
C GLY A 28 3.13 3.66 -7.36
N TRP A 29 2.39 4.09 -6.33
CA TRP A 29 1.56 5.29 -6.38
C TRP A 29 2.34 6.60 -6.52
N ILE A 30 3.63 6.62 -6.21
CA ILE A 30 4.51 7.78 -6.42
C ILE A 30 5.14 7.72 -7.82
N ALA A 31 5.76 6.58 -8.15
CA ALA A 31 6.49 6.40 -9.39
C ALA A 31 5.58 6.52 -10.62
N PHE A 32 4.37 5.92 -10.57
CA PHE A 32 3.44 5.93 -11.69
C PHE A 32 3.03 7.34 -12.14
N PRO A 33 2.47 8.20 -11.29
CA PRO A 33 2.08 9.55 -11.70
C PRO A 33 3.27 10.47 -11.96
N VAL A 34 4.42 10.30 -11.30
CA VAL A 34 5.63 11.11 -11.56
C VAL A 34 6.19 10.81 -12.95
N ILE A 35 6.33 9.53 -13.32
CA ILE A 35 6.79 9.13 -14.65
C ILE A 35 5.75 9.56 -15.70
N GLY A 36 4.46 9.38 -15.42
CA GLY A 36 3.38 9.84 -16.27
C GLY A 36 3.43 11.35 -16.52
N ALA A 37 3.65 12.15 -15.47
CA ALA A 37 3.78 13.61 -15.56
C ALA A 37 5.00 14.05 -16.39
N LEU A 38 6.14 13.39 -16.21
CA LEU A 38 7.35 13.67 -17.00
C LEU A 38 7.12 13.42 -18.49
N PHE A 39 6.51 12.29 -18.84
CA PHE A 39 6.32 11.91 -20.24
C PHE A 39 5.22 12.74 -20.92
N LEU A 40 4.06 12.87 -20.28
CA LEU A 40 2.97 13.69 -20.82
C LEU A 40 3.33 15.18 -20.80
N GLY A 41 3.98 15.68 -19.75
CA GLY A 41 4.33 17.10 -19.61
C GLY A 41 5.27 17.55 -20.72
N LYS A 42 6.32 16.76 -20.99
CA LYS A 42 7.28 17.07 -22.06
C LYS A 42 6.65 17.00 -23.45
N TRP A 43 5.74 16.05 -23.67
CA TRP A 43 4.99 15.95 -24.92
C TRP A 43 4.06 17.15 -25.13
N LEU A 44 3.36 17.59 -24.08
CA LEU A 44 2.43 18.72 -24.14
C LEU A 44 3.19 20.04 -24.30
N ASP A 45 4.29 20.25 -23.58
CA ASP A 45 5.14 21.45 -23.72
C ASP A 45 5.71 21.57 -25.14
N THR A 46 6.10 20.46 -25.78
CA THR A 46 6.58 20.48 -27.17
C THR A 46 5.48 20.87 -28.16
N LYS A 47 4.22 20.56 -27.86
CA LYS A 47 3.08 20.82 -28.74
C LYS A 47 2.55 22.26 -28.64
N TYR A 48 2.69 22.89 -27.47
CA TYR A 48 2.12 24.21 -27.18
C TYR A 48 3.16 25.32 -26.95
N ASP A 49 4.46 25.02 -27.10
CA ASP A 49 5.60 25.97 -26.97
C ASP A 49 5.54 26.80 -25.66
N THR A 50 5.03 26.19 -24.59
CA THR A 50 4.59 26.92 -23.39
C THR A 50 5.67 27.04 -22.31
N GLY A 51 6.95 26.87 -22.67
CA GLY A 51 8.06 27.17 -21.77
C GLY A 51 7.98 26.51 -20.38
N GLN A 52 7.57 25.23 -20.32
CA GLN A 52 7.55 24.39 -19.10
C GLN A 52 6.37 24.56 -18.13
N LEU A 53 5.34 25.36 -18.48
CA LEU A 53 4.17 25.53 -17.60
C LEU A 53 3.33 24.26 -17.46
N PHE A 54 3.22 23.44 -18.52
CA PHE A 54 2.48 22.19 -18.44
C PHE A 54 3.16 21.17 -17.56
N PHE A 55 4.50 21.12 -17.59
CA PHE A 55 5.27 20.28 -16.70
C PHE A 55 4.97 20.57 -15.22
N PHE A 56 4.89 21.85 -14.81
CA PHE A 56 4.56 22.22 -13.44
C PHE A 56 3.13 21.81 -13.06
N SER A 57 2.16 22.06 -13.93
CA SER A 57 0.76 21.68 -13.70
C SER A 57 0.60 20.16 -13.58
N LEU A 58 1.23 19.38 -14.46
CA LEU A 58 1.20 17.93 -14.42
C LEU A 58 1.92 17.37 -13.19
N THR A 59 3.04 17.97 -12.79
CA THR A 59 3.76 17.55 -11.57
C THR A 59 2.92 17.80 -10.32
N ALA A 60 2.25 18.95 -10.24
CA ALA A 60 1.31 19.25 -9.16
C ALA A 60 0.13 18.27 -9.16
N GLY A 61 -0.46 17.99 -10.33
CA GLY A 61 -1.52 17.00 -10.48
C GLY A 61 -1.09 15.59 -10.07
N ALA A 62 0.12 15.18 -10.46
CA ALA A 62 0.71 13.90 -10.08
C ALA A 62 0.90 13.76 -8.56
N PHE A 63 1.28 14.85 -7.89
CA PHE A 63 1.39 14.88 -6.42
C PHE A 63 0.04 14.66 -5.72
N ILE A 64 -1.02 15.29 -6.24
CA ILE A 64 -2.38 15.12 -5.70
C ILE A 64 -2.84 13.68 -5.90
N ILE A 65 -2.68 13.13 -7.11
CA ILE A 65 -3.05 11.74 -7.43
C ILE A 65 -2.28 10.77 -6.54
N SER A 66 -0.97 10.98 -6.35
CA SER A 66 -0.14 10.18 -5.45
C SER A 66 -0.69 10.21 -4.03
N SER A 67 -0.99 11.41 -3.52
CA SER A 67 -1.47 11.60 -2.13
C SER A 67 -2.79 10.89 -1.89
N ILE A 68 -3.73 10.99 -2.84
CA ILE A 68 -5.03 10.29 -2.77
C ILE A 68 -4.81 8.78 -2.86
N GLY A 69 -4.00 8.31 -3.81
CA GLY A 69 -3.72 6.90 -4.03
C GLY A 69 -3.10 6.22 -2.81
N ILE A 70 -2.11 6.87 -2.18
CA ILE A 70 -1.47 6.40 -0.94
C ILE A 70 -2.50 6.41 0.21
N GLY A 71 -3.29 7.48 0.35
CA GLY A 71 -4.31 7.58 1.40
C GLY A 71 -5.36 6.47 1.32
N VAL A 72 -5.92 6.23 0.13
CA VAL A 72 -6.89 5.16 -0.12
C VAL A 72 -6.28 3.78 0.13
N THR A 73 -5.02 3.59 -0.29
CA THR A 73 -4.29 2.34 -0.06
C THR A 73 -4.09 2.10 1.44
N GLY A 74 -3.63 3.10 2.19
CA GLY A 74 -3.49 3.01 3.65
C GLY A 74 -4.79 2.67 4.36
N LEU A 75 -5.90 3.33 3.98
CA LEU A 75 -7.23 3.02 4.53
C LEU A 75 -7.66 1.58 4.24
N LYS A 76 -7.38 1.08 3.03
CA LYS A 76 -7.67 -0.31 2.63
C LYS A 76 -6.90 -1.31 3.48
N TYR A 77 -5.61 -1.08 3.73
CA TYR A 77 -4.81 -1.96 4.59
C TYR A 77 -5.25 -1.92 6.04
N MET A 78 -5.54 -0.74 6.58
CA MET A 78 -6.02 -0.60 7.95
C MET A 78 -7.31 -1.39 8.17
N LYS A 79 -8.26 -1.29 7.22
CA LYS A 79 -9.50 -2.07 7.25
C LYS A 79 -9.23 -3.58 7.13
N ARG A 80 -8.27 -4.00 6.31
CA ARG A 80 -7.91 -5.42 6.12
C ARG A 80 -7.33 -6.04 7.39
N ILE A 81 -6.48 -5.29 8.10
CA ILE A 81 -5.90 -5.71 9.40
C ILE A 81 -7.00 -5.83 10.45
N GLU A 82 -7.90 -4.85 10.55
CA GLU A 82 -9.02 -4.87 11.50
C GLU A 82 -9.97 -6.06 11.24
N SER A 83 -10.26 -6.34 9.97
CA SER A 83 -11.12 -7.46 9.56
C SER A 83 -10.51 -8.80 9.95
N ALA A 84 -9.22 -8.99 9.67
CA ALA A 84 -8.48 -10.21 10.01
C ALA A 84 -8.42 -10.45 11.52
N ASP A 85 -8.26 -9.39 12.33
CA ASP A 85 -8.26 -9.51 13.79
C ASP A 85 -9.64 -9.94 14.32
N ARG A 86 -10.72 -9.33 13.82
CA ARG A 86 -12.10 -9.65 14.23
C ARG A 86 -12.49 -11.08 13.88
N GLU A 87 -12.17 -11.54 12.67
CA GLU A 87 -12.47 -12.89 12.20
C GLU A 87 -11.73 -13.96 13.02
N SER A 88 -10.45 -13.68 13.35
CA SER A 88 -9.65 -14.58 14.20
C SER A 88 -10.18 -14.70 15.64
N LYS A 89 -10.84 -13.66 16.18
CA LYS A 89 -11.50 -13.71 17.50
C LYS A 89 -12.81 -14.51 17.45
N ASN A 90 -13.61 -14.31 16.40
CA ASN A 90 -14.90 -14.98 16.28
C ASN A 90 -14.75 -16.49 16.07
N ASN A 91 -13.75 -16.91 15.28
CA ASN A 91 -13.47 -18.34 15.08
C ASN A 91 -13.02 -19.03 16.37
N LYS A 92 -12.17 -18.37 17.19
CA LYS A 92 -11.74 -18.89 18.50
C LYS A 92 -12.89 -19.03 19.50
N GLU A 93 -13.86 -18.11 19.49
CA GLU A 93 -15.05 -18.19 20.34
C GLU A 93 -15.96 -19.36 19.92
N HIS A 94 -16.12 -19.57 18.61
CA HIS A 94 -16.90 -20.69 18.09
C HIS A 94 -16.27 -22.05 18.40
N GLU A 95 -14.95 -22.17 18.27
CA GLU A 95 -14.18 -23.38 18.60
C GLU A 95 -14.28 -23.71 20.10
N ARG A 96 -14.19 -22.70 20.98
CA ARG A 96 -14.39 -22.89 22.43
C ARG A 96 -15.81 -23.28 22.83
N ARG A 97 -16.82 -22.89 22.06
CA ARG A 97 -18.22 -23.27 22.33
C ARG A 97 -18.54 -24.67 21.82
N SER A 98 -17.91 -25.10 20.73
CA SER A 98 -18.09 -26.44 20.19
C SER A 98 -17.40 -27.53 21.02
N ASP A 99 -16.30 -27.21 21.70
CA ASP A 99 -15.56 -28.14 22.60
C ASP A 99 -16.25 -28.31 23.97
N LYS A 100 -17.22 -27.46 24.29
CA LYS A 100 -17.93 -27.46 25.59
C LYS A 100 -19.32 -28.10 25.54
N SER A 101 -19.76 -28.55 24.36
CA SER A 101 -21.08 -29.14 24.11
C SER A 101 -20.98 -30.62 23.79
#